data_AF-A0A821BFX3-F1
#
_entry.id   AF-A0A821BFX3-F1
#
_cell.length_a   1.000
_cell.length_b   1.000
_cell.length_c   1.000
_cell.angle_alpha   90.00
_cell.angle_beta   90.00
_cell.angle_gamma   90.00
#
_symmetry.space_group_name_H-M   'P 1'
#
loop_
_entity.id
_entity.type
_entity.pdbx_description
1 polymer ?
#
loop_
_entity_poly.entity_id
_entity_poly.type
_entity_poly.pdbx_seq_one_letter_code
_entity_poly.pdbx_strand_id
1 'polypeptide(L)'
;MFRVDINDELKLIQVKTNEESKEEILAEGYFIFDEPGHAVLVIFEYINILPEDYCKLGQLLSTFILHLGQHFKSLICLRLPVTFDNRIDFNKLEFKSNISNFMAVKNDNLKHYADRNIESQQDQYVLITDKQLILGFAESLYNILKQEAYWCATLTLEEMKNRINSSAHIAMILDKTYNQPCGYGRLFLLKTNTQLFGYMSDVAINSSHQSKGLGSILINHFVGTFLKKYSELENINGTLCLLCADKGNGAISAPKIYRKAGFEYLNDLGNRIAIFSNRDFR
;
A
#
# COMPACT_ATOMS: atom_id res chain seq x y z
N MET A 1 11.18 -26.33 -10.78
CA MET A 1 9.86 -25.64 -10.77
C MET A 1 9.53 -25.27 -9.34
N PHE A 2 8.97 -24.09 -9.08
CA PHE A 2 8.60 -23.67 -7.72
C PHE A 2 7.13 -23.95 -7.42
N ARG A 3 6.83 -24.34 -6.18
CA ARG A 3 5.47 -24.48 -5.65
C ARG A 3 5.23 -23.40 -4.60
N VAL A 4 4.05 -22.78 -4.62
CA VAL A 4 3.64 -21.78 -3.63
C VAL A 4 2.56 -22.40 -2.76
N ASP A 5 2.81 -22.49 -1.45
CA ASP A 5 1.90 -23.02 -0.47
C ASP A 5 1.37 -21.85 0.39
N ILE A 6 0.05 -21.68 0.45
CA ILE A 6 -0.62 -20.63 1.23
C ILE A 6 -1.31 -21.27 2.43
N ASN A 7 -1.06 -20.76 3.62
CA ASN A 7 -1.79 -21.12 4.84
C ASN A 7 -2.55 -19.89 5.34
N ASP A 8 -3.86 -19.86 5.10
CA ASP A 8 -4.73 -18.74 5.44
C ASP A 8 -4.96 -18.55 6.94
N GLU A 9 -4.87 -19.63 7.73
CA GLU A 9 -5.05 -19.59 9.19
C GLU A 9 -3.86 -18.90 9.85
N LEU A 10 -2.64 -19.29 9.44
CA LEU A 10 -1.39 -18.74 9.96
C LEU A 10 -0.94 -17.47 9.25
N LYS A 11 -1.65 -17.06 8.18
CA LYS A 11 -1.26 -15.95 7.31
C LYS A 11 0.18 -16.08 6.80
N LEU A 12 0.55 -17.31 6.46
CA LEU A 12 1.90 -17.73 6.08
C LEU A 12 1.90 -18.16 4.61
N ILE A 13 2.96 -17.82 3.88
CA ILE A 13 3.20 -18.30 2.53
C ILE A 13 4.62 -18.85 2.43
N GLN A 14 4.76 -20.01 1.81
CA GLN A 14 6.03 -20.66 1.54
C GLN A 14 6.22 -20.89 0.05
N VAL A 15 7.44 -20.69 -0.43
CA VAL A 15 7.86 -21.09 -1.79
C VAL A 15 8.83 -22.25 -1.66
N LYS A 16 8.53 -23.38 -2.28
CA LYS A 16 9.32 -24.62 -2.20
C LYS A 16 9.86 -25.04 -3.56
N THR A 17 10.98 -25.77 -3.56
CA THR A 17 11.44 -26.52 -4.75
C THR A 17 10.53 -27.72 -4.99
N ASN A 18 10.25 -28.02 -6.26
CA ASN A 18 9.50 -29.21 -6.68
C ASN A 18 10.43 -30.33 -7.20
N GLU A 19 11.62 -30.49 -6.62
CA GLU A 19 12.56 -31.53 -7.04
C GLU A 19 12.30 -32.84 -6.27
N GLU A 20 12.15 -33.95 -7.01
CA GLU A 20 11.61 -35.26 -6.57
C GLU A 20 12.34 -35.92 -5.39
N SER A 21 13.46 -35.37 -4.91
CA SER A 21 14.26 -36.00 -3.86
C SER A 21 14.31 -35.24 -2.53
N LYS A 22 14.02 -33.93 -2.46
CA LYS A 22 13.89 -33.14 -1.22
C LYS A 22 13.05 -31.89 -1.45
N GLU A 23 11.93 -31.75 -0.73
CA GLU A 23 11.26 -30.45 -0.59
C GLU A 23 12.14 -29.53 0.27
N GLU A 24 12.63 -28.45 -0.34
CA GLU A 24 13.34 -27.39 0.38
C GLU A 24 12.52 -26.10 0.33
N ILE A 25 12.35 -25.44 1.47
CA ILE A 25 11.66 -24.15 1.53
C ILE A 25 12.65 -23.05 1.14
N LEU A 26 12.44 -22.46 -0.03
CA LEU A 26 13.26 -21.39 -0.59
C LEU A 26 12.89 -20.01 -0.06
N ALA A 27 11.64 -19.76 0.26
CA ALA A 27 11.22 -18.50 0.83
C ALA A 27 10.02 -18.69 1.76
N GLU A 28 9.95 -17.87 2.79
CA GLU A 28 8.82 -17.82 3.70
C GLU A 28 8.49 -16.37 4.03
N GLY A 29 7.20 -16.08 4.12
CA GLY A 29 6.72 -14.76 4.44
C GLY A 29 5.31 -14.78 5.00
N TYR A 30 4.93 -13.63 5.52
CA TYR A 30 3.59 -13.38 6.02
C TYR A 30 2.83 -12.49 5.07
N PHE A 31 1.51 -12.60 5.10
CA PHE A 31 0.65 -11.76 4.28
C PHE A 31 -0.58 -11.27 5.03
N ILE A 32 -1.19 -10.23 4.49
CA ILE A 32 -2.52 -9.78 4.91
C ILE A 32 -3.26 -9.31 3.67
N PHE A 33 -4.57 -9.58 3.64
CA PHE A 33 -5.43 -9.29 2.50
C PHE A 33 -6.46 -8.21 2.87
N ASP A 34 -6.43 -7.09 2.14
CA ASP A 34 -7.39 -6.00 2.26
C ASP A 34 -8.62 -6.30 1.41
N GLU A 35 -9.62 -6.96 1.99
CA GLU A 35 -10.94 -7.10 1.36
C GLU A 35 -11.89 -5.96 1.77
N PRO A 36 -12.66 -5.41 0.82
CA PRO A 36 -12.63 -5.59 -0.65
C PRO A 36 -11.71 -4.55 -1.34
N GLY A 37 -10.64 -4.11 -0.69
CA GLY A 37 -9.66 -3.19 -1.29
C GLY A 37 -8.82 -3.81 -2.42
N HIS A 38 -8.88 -5.14 -2.56
CA HIS A 38 -8.17 -5.94 -3.55
C HIS A 38 -6.65 -5.71 -3.51
N ALA A 39 -6.09 -5.60 -2.31
CA ALA A 39 -4.64 -5.51 -2.12
C ALA A 39 -4.14 -6.55 -1.12
N VAL A 40 -3.09 -7.27 -1.47
CA VAL A 40 -2.38 -8.21 -0.60
C VAL A 40 -1.02 -7.62 -0.30
N LEU A 41 -0.72 -7.40 0.97
CA LEU A 41 0.64 -7.09 1.40
C LEU A 41 1.33 -8.38 1.77
N VAL A 42 2.57 -8.53 1.32
CA VAL A 42 3.43 -9.66 1.66
C VAL A 42 4.78 -9.13 2.11
N ILE A 43 5.28 -9.68 3.21
CA ILE A 43 6.68 -9.55 3.64
C ILE A 43 7.30 -10.93 3.62
N PHE A 44 8.35 -11.13 2.83
CA PHE A 44 9.24 -12.28 3.02
C PHE A 44 10.17 -12.01 4.21
N GLU A 45 10.20 -12.95 5.16
CA GLU A 45 11.15 -12.94 6.28
C GLU A 45 12.49 -13.53 5.86
N TYR A 46 12.46 -14.57 5.02
CA TYR A 46 13.67 -15.16 4.48
C TYR A 46 13.51 -15.58 3.02
N ILE A 47 14.63 -15.57 2.30
CA ILE A 47 14.78 -16.12 0.96
C ILE A 47 16.15 -16.80 0.88
N ASN A 48 16.18 -18.11 0.61
CA ASN A 48 17.39 -18.91 0.37
C ASN A 48 17.83 -18.85 -1.10
N ILE A 49 17.95 -17.64 -1.63
CA ILE A 49 18.49 -17.33 -2.97
C ILE A 49 19.36 -16.08 -2.80
N LEU A 50 20.58 -16.11 -3.32
CA LEU A 50 21.47 -14.95 -3.25
C LEU A 50 20.92 -13.80 -4.11
N PRO A 51 21.02 -12.53 -3.67
CA PRO A 51 20.53 -11.37 -4.44
C PRO A 51 21.09 -11.27 -5.87
N GLU A 52 22.30 -11.76 -6.10
CA GLU A 52 22.99 -11.79 -7.39
C GLU A 52 22.55 -12.92 -8.33
N ASP A 53 21.81 -13.93 -7.84
CA ASP A 53 21.23 -14.99 -8.65
C ASP A 53 19.92 -14.50 -9.31
N TYR A 54 20.07 -13.56 -10.24
CA TYR A 54 18.95 -12.85 -10.87
C TYR A 54 18.00 -13.79 -11.63
N CYS A 55 18.51 -14.89 -12.17
CA CYS A 55 17.69 -15.86 -12.89
C CYS A 55 16.76 -16.61 -11.93
N LYS A 56 17.33 -17.21 -10.87
CA LYS A 56 16.54 -17.97 -9.89
C LYS A 56 15.61 -17.06 -9.09
N LEU A 57 16.08 -15.87 -8.70
CA LEU A 57 15.27 -14.87 -8.01
C LEU A 57 14.13 -14.36 -8.91
N GLY A 58 14.41 -14.05 -10.18
CA GLY A 58 13.40 -13.63 -11.15
C GLY A 58 12.30 -14.69 -11.36
N GLN A 59 12.69 -15.96 -11.46
CA GLN A 59 11.75 -17.08 -11.55
C GLN A 59 10.90 -17.19 -10.27
N LEU A 60 11.51 -17.07 -9.08
CA LEU A 60 10.78 -17.14 -7.81
C LEU A 60 9.74 -16.03 -7.72
N LEU A 61 10.14 -14.79 -8.01
CA LEU A 61 9.26 -13.62 -7.95
C LEU A 61 8.11 -13.73 -8.96
N SER A 62 8.41 -14.16 -10.19
CA SER A 62 7.41 -14.35 -11.23
C SER A 62 6.38 -15.41 -10.84
N THR A 63 6.84 -16.60 -10.41
CA THR A 63 5.94 -17.67 -9.97
C THR A 63 5.09 -17.23 -8.77
N PHE A 64 5.71 -16.61 -7.78
CA PHE A 64 5.03 -16.14 -6.57
C PHE A 64 3.93 -15.12 -6.87
N ILE A 65 4.29 -14.04 -7.57
CA ILE A 65 3.39 -12.93 -7.83
C ILE A 65 2.24 -13.37 -8.74
N LEU A 66 2.51 -14.19 -9.77
CA LEU A 66 1.47 -14.74 -10.64
C LEU A 66 0.50 -15.64 -9.86
N HIS A 67 1.02 -16.52 -9.01
CA HIS A 67 0.20 -17.44 -8.21
C HIS A 67 -0.72 -16.68 -7.25
N LEU A 68 -0.17 -15.75 -6.46
CA LEU A 68 -0.97 -14.96 -5.53
C LEU A 68 -1.97 -14.06 -6.25
N GLY A 69 -1.56 -13.46 -7.36
CA GLY A 69 -2.43 -12.63 -8.17
C GLY A 69 -3.65 -13.40 -8.68
N GLN A 70 -3.46 -14.64 -9.13
CA GLN A 70 -4.57 -15.50 -9.56
C GLN A 70 -5.43 -15.97 -8.39
N HIS A 71 -4.81 -16.32 -7.26
CA HIS A 71 -5.50 -16.80 -6.07
C HIS A 71 -6.40 -15.72 -5.44
N PHE A 72 -5.85 -14.53 -5.18
CA PHE A 72 -6.56 -13.43 -4.52
C PHE A 72 -7.27 -12.46 -5.47
N LYS A 73 -7.02 -12.55 -6.79
CA LYS A 73 -7.55 -11.61 -7.80
C LYS A 73 -7.36 -10.14 -7.39
N SER A 74 -6.13 -9.81 -7.02
CA SER A 74 -5.80 -8.58 -6.30
C SER A 74 -4.45 -8.01 -6.72
N LEU A 75 -4.23 -6.74 -6.40
CA LEU A 75 -2.91 -6.11 -6.37
C LEU A 75 -2.08 -6.80 -5.29
N ILE A 76 -0.90 -7.27 -5.66
CA ILE A 76 0.10 -7.84 -4.77
C ILE A 76 1.16 -6.77 -4.55
N CYS A 77 1.43 -6.45 -3.30
CA CYS A 77 2.58 -5.65 -2.89
C CYS A 77 3.50 -6.58 -2.10
N LEU A 78 4.68 -6.86 -2.64
CA LEU A 78 5.66 -7.76 -2.04
C LEU A 78 6.90 -6.99 -1.61
N ARG A 79 7.28 -7.14 -0.35
CA ARG A 79 8.54 -6.66 0.20
C ARG A 79 9.47 -7.84 0.46
N LEU A 80 10.66 -7.84 -0.14
CA LEU A 80 11.71 -8.83 0.16
C LEU A 80 12.41 -8.48 1.49
N PRO A 81 13.20 -9.41 2.08
CA PRO A 81 13.99 -9.09 3.27
C PRO A 81 14.92 -7.90 3.02
N VAL A 82 15.18 -7.13 4.07
CA VAL A 82 16.03 -5.92 4.01
C VAL A 82 17.44 -6.23 3.54
N THR A 83 17.92 -7.46 3.70
CA THR A 83 19.21 -7.95 3.18
C THR A 83 19.33 -7.91 1.66
N PHE A 84 18.23 -7.71 0.93
CA PHE A 84 18.20 -7.52 -0.52
C PHE A 84 18.25 -6.04 -0.95
N ASP A 85 18.05 -5.10 -0.02
CA ASP A 85 18.12 -3.67 -0.35
C ASP A 85 19.53 -3.30 -0.83
N ASN A 86 19.61 -2.44 -1.83
CA ASN A 86 20.83 -2.00 -2.51
C ASN A 86 21.63 -3.13 -3.20
N ARG A 87 21.10 -4.36 -3.24
CA ARG A 87 21.81 -5.55 -3.76
C ARG A 87 21.21 -6.15 -5.01
N ILE A 88 19.96 -5.80 -5.34
CA ILE A 88 19.29 -6.26 -6.55
C ILE A 88 19.44 -5.21 -7.66
N ASP A 89 20.01 -5.59 -8.79
CA ASP A 89 19.89 -4.82 -10.03
C ASP A 89 18.56 -5.18 -10.74
N PHE A 90 17.56 -4.32 -10.59
CA PHE A 90 16.24 -4.52 -11.20
C PHE A 90 16.27 -4.62 -12.73
N ASN A 91 17.30 -4.10 -13.40
CA ASN A 91 17.42 -4.22 -14.86
C ASN A 91 17.84 -5.63 -15.30
N LYS A 92 18.44 -6.41 -14.40
CA LYS A 92 18.89 -7.78 -14.64
C LYS A 92 17.85 -8.84 -14.28
N LEU A 93 16.79 -8.47 -13.57
CA LEU A 93 15.68 -9.37 -13.29
C LEU A 93 14.82 -9.55 -14.55
N GLU A 94 14.56 -10.81 -14.92
CA GLU A 94 13.60 -11.14 -15.98
C GLU A 94 12.18 -10.71 -15.62
N PHE A 95 11.86 -10.70 -14.33
CA PHE A 95 10.61 -10.18 -13.80
C PHE A 95 10.66 -8.66 -13.65
N LYS A 96 9.88 -7.94 -14.46
CA LYS A 96 9.71 -6.48 -14.34
C LYS A 96 8.37 -6.16 -13.68
N SER A 97 8.41 -5.58 -12.48
CA SER A 97 7.25 -4.93 -11.86
C SER A 97 6.78 -3.80 -12.78
N ASN A 98 5.67 -4.00 -13.49
CA ASN A 98 5.25 -3.13 -14.60
C ASN A 98 4.21 -2.07 -14.20
N ILE A 99 4.23 -1.61 -12.94
CA ILE A 99 3.33 -0.56 -12.44
C ILE A 99 4.09 0.76 -12.34
N SER A 100 3.98 1.60 -13.37
CA SER A 100 4.70 2.87 -13.45
C SER A 100 4.28 3.89 -12.39
N ASN A 101 3.07 3.76 -11.85
CA ASN A 101 2.50 4.66 -10.86
C ASN A 101 2.59 4.15 -9.42
N PHE A 102 3.26 3.02 -9.18
CA PHE A 102 3.50 2.54 -7.82
C PHE A 102 4.63 3.34 -7.18
N MET A 103 4.41 3.81 -5.96
CA MET A 103 5.36 4.61 -5.20
C MET A 103 5.65 3.98 -3.85
N ALA A 104 6.88 4.14 -3.37
CA ALA A 104 7.28 3.67 -2.05
C ALA A 104 8.29 4.61 -1.39
N VAL A 105 8.44 4.44 -0.08
CA VAL A 105 9.36 5.21 0.77
C VAL A 105 9.75 4.38 1.98
N LYS A 106 11.02 4.47 2.39
CA LYS A 106 11.48 3.91 3.67
C LYS A 106 11.18 4.87 4.81
N ASN A 107 10.98 4.35 6.01
CA ASN A 107 10.72 5.14 7.21
C ASN A 107 11.75 6.27 7.43
N ASP A 108 13.04 6.04 7.18
CA ASP A 108 14.09 7.06 7.38
C ASP A 108 13.99 8.24 6.40
N ASN A 109 13.28 8.05 5.28
CA ASN A 109 13.04 9.08 4.27
C ASN A 109 11.62 9.65 4.32
N LEU A 110 10.76 9.15 5.21
CA LEU A 110 9.41 9.67 5.38
C LEU A 110 9.47 11.06 5.99
N LYS A 111 8.84 12.01 5.30
CA LYS A 111 8.75 13.39 5.76
C LYS A 111 7.34 13.65 6.26
N HIS A 112 7.20 13.79 7.57
CA HIS A 112 6.02 14.38 8.18
C HIS A 112 6.18 15.90 8.14
N TYR A 113 5.35 16.61 7.38
CA TYR A 113 5.41 18.06 7.32
C TYR A 113 4.14 18.65 7.94
N ALA A 114 4.30 19.49 8.96
CA ALA A 114 3.21 20.31 9.47
C ALA A 114 2.85 21.34 8.39
N ASP A 115 1.78 21.11 7.65
CA ASP A 115 1.32 22.03 6.61
C ASP A 115 0.70 23.25 7.31
N ARG A 116 1.35 24.43 7.22
CA ARG A 116 0.94 25.66 7.94
C ARG A 116 -0.47 26.15 7.53
N ASN A 117 -0.98 25.67 6.39
CA ASN A 117 -2.34 25.93 5.94
C ASN A 117 -3.42 25.12 6.68
N ILE A 118 -3.03 24.16 7.53
CA ILE A 118 -3.98 23.36 8.31
C ILE A 118 -4.67 24.21 9.37
N GLU A 119 -3.93 25.08 10.04
CA GLU A 119 -4.47 25.92 11.13
C GLU A 119 -5.56 26.88 10.64
N SER A 120 -5.39 27.50 9.46
CA SER A 120 -6.40 28.38 8.87
C SER A 120 -7.63 27.65 8.31
N GLN A 121 -7.58 26.32 8.24
CA GLN A 121 -8.65 25.48 7.71
C GLN A 121 -9.38 24.68 8.78
N GLN A 122 -8.85 24.66 10.01
CA GLN A 122 -9.45 23.97 11.13
C GLN A 122 -10.85 24.46 11.46
N ASP A 123 -11.22 25.69 11.09
CA ASP A 123 -12.57 26.21 11.31
C ASP A 123 -13.61 25.55 10.40
N GLN A 124 -13.26 25.27 9.14
CA GLN A 124 -14.16 24.68 8.16
C GLN A 124 -14.06 23.15 8.08
N TYR A 125 -12.87 22.58 8.23
CA TYR A 125 -12.65 21.15 8.02
C TYR A 125 -12.26 20.44 9.31
N VAL A 126 -12.69 19.19 9.46
CA VAL A 126 -12.27 18.34 10.57
C VAL A 126 -11.85 16.97 10.06
N LEU A 127 -10.73 16.47 10.56
CA LEU A 127 -10.28 15.10 10.33
C LEU A 127 -10.99 14.18 11.34
N ILE A 128 -11.71 13.20 10.82
CA ILE A 128 -12.43 12.19 11.59
C ILE A 128 -11.73 10.85 11.40
N THR A 129 -11.47 10.15 12.50
CA THR A 129 -10.91 8.79 12.53
C THR A 129 -11.81 7.81 13.28
N ASP A 130 -12.95 8.28 13.80
CA ASP A 130 -13.96 7.42 14.44
C ASP A 130 -14.65 6.56 13.37
N LYS A 131 -14.42 5.25 13.43
CA LYS A 131 -14.95 4.31 12.44
C LYS A 131 -16.49 4.28 12.41
N GLN A 132 -17.16 4.38 13.55
CA GLN A 132 -18.63 4.33 13.61
C GLN A 132 -19.23 5.59 12.99
N LEU A 133 -18.62 6.75 13.26
CA LEU A 133 -19.03 8.00 12.61
C LEU A 133 -18.79 7.94 11.09
N ILE A 134 -17.61 7.46 10.66
CA ILE A 134 -17.29 7.29 9.23
C ILE A 134 -18.27 6.34 8.54
N LEU A 135 -18.67 5.26 9.20
CA LEU A 135 -19.66 4.30 8.68
C LEU A 135 -21.02 4.96 8.43
N GLY A 136 -21.42 5.93 9.26
CA GLY A 136 -22.60 6.76 9.05
C GLY A 136 -22.59 7.56 7.73
N PHE A 137 -21.41 7.84 7.18
CA PHE A 137 -21.21 8.55 5.91
C PHE A 137 -20.88 7.64 4.72
N ALA A 138 -21.04 6.31 4.85
CA ALA A 138 -20.61 5.35 3.84
C ALA A 138 -21.14 5.65 2.42
N GLU A 139 -22.39 6.11 2.29
CA GLU A 139 -22.99 6.45 0.99
C GLU A 139 -22.31 7.67 0.33
N SER A 140 -22.07 8.73 1.10
CA SER A 140 -21.38 9.91 0.59
C SER A 140 -19.93 9.61 0.22
N LEU A 141 -19.24 8.80 1.01
CA LEU A 141 -17.86 8.37 0.73
C LEU A 141 -17.77 7.46 -0.50
N TYR A 142 -18.73 6.54 -0.65
CA TYR A 142 -18.90 5.73 -1.85
C TYR A 142 -19.02 6.60 -3.10
N ASN A 143 -19.82 7.67 -3.04
CA ASN A 143 -19.97 8.62 -4.16
C ASN A 143 -18.67 9.37 -4.47
N ILE A 144 -17.92 9.81 -3.45
CA ILE A 144 -16.59 10.43 -3.64
C ILE A 144 -15.65 9.47 -4.37
N LEU A 145 -15.54 8.22 -3.91
CA LEU A 145 -14.64 7.24 -4.52
C LEU A 145 -15.04 6.91 -5.95
N LYS A 146 -16.33 6.74 -6.23
CA LYS A 146 -16.78 6.49 -7.62
C LYS A 146 -16.47 7.64 -8.57
N GLN A 147 -16.52 8.88 -8.08
CA GLN A 147 -16.29 10.07 -8.90
C GLN A 147 -14.80 10.36 -9.08
N GLU A 148 -14.02 10.28 -8.01
CA GLU A 148 -12.65 10.77 -7.97
C GLU A 148 -11.59 9.68 -8.17
N ALA A 149 -11.93 8.41 -7.88
CA ALA A 149 -11.01 7.28 -7.93
C ALA A 149 -11.43 6.27 -9.02
N TYR A 150 -10.81 6.36 -10.19
CA TYR A 150 -11.15 5.50 -11.34
C TYR A 150 -10.97 4.00 -11.06
N TRP A 151 -10.15 3.62 -10.07
CA TRP A 151 -9.97 2.24 -9.62
C TRP A 151 -11.13 1.73 -8.75
N CYS A 152 -12.04 2.60 -8.31
CA CYS A 152 -13.25 2.27 -7.56
C CYS A 152 -14.51 2.29 -8.44
N ALA A 153 -14.38 2.27 -9.78
CA ALA A 153 -15.52 2.38 -10.70
C ALA A 153 -16.57 1.27 -10.53
N THR A 154 -16.14 0.06 -10.15
CA THR A 154 -17.01 -1.11 -9.90
C THR A 154 -17.40 -1.27 -8.43
N LEU A 155 -16.92 -0.41 -7.54
CA LEU A 155 -17.23 -0.46 -6.12
C LEU A 155 -18.75 -0.42 -5.92
N THR A 156 -19.24 -1.15 -4.93
CA THR A 156 -20.62 -1.12 -4.44
C THR A 156 -20.69 -0.48 -3.06
N LEU A 157 -21.90 -0.05 -2.66
CA LEU A 157 -22.09 0.52 -1.32
C LEU A 157 -21.82 -0.52 -0.21
N GLU A 158 -22.16 -1.79 -0.44
CA GLU A 158 -21.86 -2.87 0.50
C GLU A 158 -20.36 -3.07 0.66
N GLU A 159 -19.62 -3.11 -0.44
CA GLU A 159 -18.15 -3.17 -0.41
C GLU A 159 -17.55 -1.96 0.31
N MET A 160 -18.10 -0.76 0.11
CA MET A 160 -17.64 0.43 0.85
C MET A 160 -17.82 0.27 2.37
N LYS A 161 -18.99 -0.21 2.81
CA LYS A 161 -19.25 -0.50 4.23
C LYS A 161 -18.28 -1.55 4.75
N ASN A 162 -18.02 -2.60 3.97
CA ASN A 162 -17.06 -3.65 4.32
C ASN A 162 -15.64 -3.10 4.42
N ARG A 163 -15.20 -2.23 3.50
CA ARG A 163 -13.90 -1.53 3.58
C ARG A 163 -13.80 -0.73 4.87
N ILE A 164 -14.83 0.06 5.21
CA ILE A 164 -14.83 0.84 6.46
C ILE A 164 -14.70 -0.10 7.66
N ASN A 165 -15.47 -1.19 7.68
CA ASN A 165 -15.48 -2.15 8.79
C ASN A 165 -14.17 -2.92 8.94
N SER A 166 -13.53 -3.35 7.84
CA SER A 166 -12.29 -4.14 7.87
C SER A 166 -11.04 -3.29 8.15
N SER A 167 -11.07 -1.99 7.86
CA SER A 167 -9.87 -1.15 7.90
C SER A 167 -9.42 -0.82 9.31
N ALA A 168 -8.18 -1.18 9.67
CA ALA A 168 -7.62 -0.84 10.98
C ALA A 168 -7.37 0.67 11.14
N HIS A 169 -6.95 1.34 10.07
CA HIS A 169 -6.66 2.76 10.06
C HIS A 169 -7.39 3.43 8.89
N ILE A 170 -8.32 4.31 9.24
CA ILE A 170 -9.22 4.96 8.29
C ILE A 170 -9.38 6.42 8.71
N ALA A 171 -9.49 7.30 7.72
CA ALA A 171 -9.72 8.70 7.99
C ALA A 171 -10.63 9.33 6.94
N MET A 172 -11.41 10.30 7.39
CA MET A 172 -12.31 11.11 6.58
C MET A 172 -12.09 12.58 6.91
N ILE A 173 -12.21 13.46 5.93
CA ILE A 173 -12.32 14.89 6.16
C ILE A 173 -13.78 15.29 5.99
N LEU A 174 -14.34 15.94 7.00
CA LEU A 174 -15.70 16.48 7.00
C LEU A 174 -15.65 18.01 6.84
N ASP A 175 -16.43 18.54 5.90
CA ASP A 175 -16.73 19.97 5.82
C ASP A 175 -17.82 20.30 6.84
N LYS A 176 -17.46 21.06 7.87
CA LYS A 176 -18.33 21.42 9.00
C LYS A 176 -19.46 22.37 8.58
N THR A 177 -19.26 23.17 7.53
CA THR A 177 -20.28 24.12 7.05
C THR A 177 -21.47 23.38 6.46
N TYR A 178 -21.21 22.30 5.72
CA TYR A 178 -22.24 21.53 5.02
C TYR A 178 -22.56 20.19 5.68
N ASN A 179 -21.79 19.80 6.69
CA ASN A 179 -21.83 18.48 7.32
C ASN A 179 -21.72 17.35 6.27
N GLN A 180 -20.75 17.48 5.35
CA GLN A 180 -20.54 16.54 4.25
C GLN A 180 -19.08 16.09 4.20
N PRO A 181 -18.82 14.80 3.91
CA PRO A 181 -17.47 14.35 3.70
C PRO A 181 -16.91 14.95 2.41
N CYS A 182 -15.65 15.34 2.44
CA CYS A 182 -14.93 15.89 1.30
C CYS A 182 -13.57 15.23 1.09
N GLY A 183 -13.15 14.33 1.98
CA GLY A 183 -11.94 13.53 1.81
C GLY A 183 -12.05 12.18 2.49
N TYR A 184 -11.35 11.19 1.96
CA TYR A 184 -11.32 9.82 2.47
C TYR A 184 -9.96 9.18 2.21
N GLY A 185 -9.54 8.26 3.06
CA GLY A 185 -8.42 7.37 2.80
C GLY A 185 -8.29 6.28 3.84
N ARG A 186 -7.41 5.33 3.56
CA ARG A 186 -7.14 4.18 4.41
C ARG A 186 -5.64 3.87 4.47
N LEU A 187 -5.22 3.33 5.61
CA LEU A 187 -3.89 2.79 5.79
C LEU A 187 -4.01 1.32 6.22
N PHE A 188 -3.37 0.47 5.46
CA PHE A 188 -3.30 -0.96 5.69
C PHE A 188 -1.88 -1.34 6.10
N LEU A 189 -1.72 -2.18 7.12
CA LEU A 189 -0.42 -2.50 7.71
C LEU A 189 -0.23 -4.01 7.85
N LEU A 190 0.96 -4.48 7.50
CA LEU A 190 1.49 -5.79 7.79
C LEU A 190 2.72 -5.64 8.67
N LYS A 191 2.75 -6.32 9.82
CA LYS A 191 3.87 -6.32 10.75
C LYS A 191 4.41 -7.73 10.90
N THR A 192 5.73 -7.85 10.90
CA THR A 192 6.47 -9.04 11.32
C THR A 192 7.44 -8.69 12.44
N ASN A 193 8.31 -9.62 12.83
CA ASN A 193 9.34 -9.38 13.84
C ASN A 193 10.47 -8.46 13.33
N THR A 194 10.65 -8.35 12.01
CA THR A 194 11.78 -7.63 11.42
C THR A 194 11.35 -6.42 10.59
N GLN A 195 10.08 -6.36 10.17
CA GLN A 195 9.61 -5.36 9.21
C GLN A 195 8.19 -4.87 9.52
N LEU A 196 7.92 -3.61 9.17
CA LEU A 196 6.60 -3.02 9.07
C LEU A 196 6.38 -2.58 7.62
N PHE A 197 5.35 -3.09 6.98
CA PHE A 197 4.99 -2.77 5.62
C PHE A 197 3.59 -2.17 5.56
N GLY A 198 3.46 -0.96 5.05
CA GLY A 198 2.19 -0.25 4.95
C GLY A 198 1.81 0.03 3.51
N TYR A 199 0.50 0.09 3.26
CA TYR A 199 -0.10 0.51 2.00
C TYR A 199 -1.18 1.56 2.26
N MET A 200 -1.02 2.74 1.67
CA MET A 200 -2.06 3.77 1.66
C MET A 200 -2.98 3.55 0.46
N SER A 201 -4.28 3.44 0.73
CA SER A 201 -5.31 3.20 -0.29
C SER A 201 -6.44 4.23 -0.20
N ASP A 202 -7.20 4.33 -1.29
CA ASP A 202 -8.45 5.09 -1.39
C ASP A 202 -8.34 6.57 -0.99
N VAL A 203 -7.14 7.15 -1.11
CA VAL A 203 -6.91 8.58 -0.85
C VAL A 203 -7.60 9.40 -1.95
N ALA A 204 -8.74 9.99 -1.62
CA ALA A 204 -9.55 10.78 -2.54
C ALA A 204 -10.08 12.04 -1.86
N ILE A 205 -10.10 13.15 -2.60
CA ILE A 205 -10.67 14.43 -2.18
C ILE A 205 -11.72 14.82 -3.22
N ASN A 206 -12.93 15.17 -2.76
CA ASN A 206 -13.99 15.71 -3.62
C ASN A 206 -13.44 16.89 -4.44
N SER A 207 -13.65 16.89 -5.75
CA SER A 207 -13.15 17.91 -6.68
C SER A 207 -13.49 19.34 -6.28
N SER A 208 -14.66 19.60 -5.69
CA SER A 208 -15.07 20.93 -5.18
C SER A 208 -14.27 21.40 -3.95
N HIS A 209 -13.48 20.50 -3.36
CA HIS A 209 -12.62 20.74 -2.19
C HIS A 209 -11.12 20.56 -2.49
N GLN A 210 -10.74 20.23 -3.73
CA GLN A 210 -9.35 20.10 -4.13
C GLN A 210 -8.61 21.45 -4.09
N SER A 211 -7.27 21.39 -4.11
CA SER A 211 -6.37 22.55 -3.97
C SER A 211 -6.47 23.33 -2.66
N LYS A 212 -7.24 22.83 -1.69
CA LYS A 212 -7.31 23.36 -0.32
C LYS A 212 -6.37 22.63 0.63
N GLY A 213 -5.37 21.85 0.19
CA GLY A 213 -4.45 21.16 1.12
C GLY A 213 -5.04 19.96 1.88
N LEU A 214 -6.32 19.60 1.66
CA LEU A 214 -6.97 18.45 2.31
C LEU A 214 -6.28 17.11 2.04
N GLY A 215 -5.72 16.93 0.83
CA GLY A 215 -4.91 15.76 0.51
C GLY A 215 -3.65 15.65 1.38
N SER A 216 -2.98 16.79 1.67
CA SER A 216 -1.84 16.81 2.60
C SER A 216 -2.26 16.40 4.01
N ILE A 217 -3.44 16.83 4.48
CA ILE A 217 -3.95 16.46 5.81
C ILE A 217 -4.09 14.94 5.94
N LEU A 218 -4.74 14.29 4.98
CA LEU A 218 -4.88 12.81 4.98
C LEU A 218 -3.53 12.10 4.92
N ILE A 219 -2.65 12.54 4.01
CA ILE A 219 -1.33 11.92 3.86
C ILE A 219 -0.50 12.06 5.14
N ASN A 220 -0.47 13.25 5.73
CA ASN A 220 0.23 13.48 7.00
C ASN A 220 -0.35 12.64 8.13
N HIS A 221 -1.67 12.48 8.20
CA HIS A 221 -2.30 11.61 9.17
C HIS A 221 -1.83 10.15 9.05
N PHE A 222 -1.80 9.60 7.82
CA PHE A 222 -1.35 8.22 7.61
C PHE A 222 0.14 8.05 7.79
N VAL A 223 0.97 9.00 7.33
CA VAL A 223 2.42 9.01 7.58
C VAL A 223 2.69 9.07 9.09
N GLY A 224 2.01 9.96 9.83
CA GLY A 224 2.14 10.05 11.28
C GLY A 224 1.69 8.78 12.00
N THR A 225 0.59 8.16 11.55
CA THR A 225 0.11 6.87 12.08
C THR A 225 1.13 5.76 11.85
N PHE A 226 1.69 5.68 10.64
CA PHE A 226 2.74 4.73 10.29
C PHE A 226 4.00 4.94 11.13
N LEU A 227 4.48 6.18 11.25
CA LEU A 227 5.68 6.51 12.04
C LEU A 227 5.48 6.24 13.53
N LYS A 228 4.30 6.51 14.08
CA LYS A 228 3.96 6.14 15.46
C LYS A 228 4.02 4.62 15.65
N LYS A 229 3.38 3.86 14.75
CA LYS A 229 3.42 2.39 14.78
C LYS A 229 4.83 1.85 14.62
N TYR A 230 5.65 2.47 13.79
CA TYR A 230 7.06 2.16 13.64
C TYR A 230 7.84 2.44 14.94
N SER A 231 7.62 3.58 15.60
CA SER A 231 8.32 3.96 16.84
C SER A 231 8.01 3.06 18.04
N GLU A 232 6.87 2.35 18.02
CA GLU A 232 6.51 1.34 19.01
C GLU A 232 7.32 0.04 18.86
N LEU A 233 8.15 -0.08 17.82
CA LEU A 233 8.82 -1.31 17.40
C LEU A 233 10.33 -1.10 17.39
N GLU A 234 11.04 -1.93 18.15
CA GLU A 234 12.50 -1.86 18.23
C GLU A 234 13.15 -2.61 17.07
N ASN A 235 14.19 -2.01 16.47
CA ASN A 235 15.07 -2.64 15.46
C ASN A 235 14.38 -3.20 14.20
N ILE A 236 13.22 -2.67 13.83
CA ILE A 236 12.54 -3.06 12.59
C ILE A 236 12.80 -2.07 11.45
N ASN A 237 12.56 -2.51 10.21
CA ASN A 237 12.58 -1.65 9.03
C ASN A 237 11.15 -1.31 8.57
N GLY A 238 10.90 -0.05 8.22
CA GLY A 238 9.60 0.41 7.77
C GLY A 238 9.59 0.71 6.27
N THR A 239 8.62 0.18 5.53
CA THR A 239 8.32 0.60 4.15
C THR A 239 6.86 0.99 4.05
N LEU A 240 6.57 2.14 3.42
CA LEU A 240 5.22 2.58 3.11
C LEU A 240 5.10 2.71 1.59
N CYS A 241 4.03 2.18 1.01
CA CYS A 241 3.77 2.24 -0.42
C CYS A 241 2.34 2.69 -0.75
N LEU A 242 2.11 2.99 -2.01
CA LEU A 242 0.80 3.36 -2.56
C LEU A 242 0.76 3.17 -4.07
N LEU A 243 -0.45 3.04 -4.60
CA LEU A 243 -0.71 3.21 -6.03
C LEU A 243 -1.13 4.66 -6.30
N CYS A 244 -0.30 5.42 -7.00
CA CYS A 244 -0.57 6.84 -7.27
C CYS A 244 -1.57 6.96 -8.42
N ALA A 245 -2.49 7.91 -8.34
CA ALA A 245 -3.35 8.25 -9.48
C ALA A 245 -2.47 8.63 -10.71
N ASP A 246 -2.75 8.00 -11.85
CA ASP A 246 -2.11 8.22 -13.15
C ASP A 246 -3.12 8.69 -14.23
N LYS A 247 -4.41 8.78 -13.86
CA LYS A 247 -5.51 9.28 -14.69
C LYS A 247 -6.43 10.21 -13.87
N GLY A 248 -7.22 11.01 -14.57
CA GLY A 248 -8.17 11.96 -13.96
C GLY A 248 -7.50 13.17 -13.31
N ASN A 249 -8.30 13.97 -12.59
CA ASN A 249 -7.87 15.24 -11.99
C ASN A 249 -6.73 15.05 -10.96
N GLY A 250 -6.71 13.91 -10.26
CA GLY A 250 -5.67 13.57 -9.28
C GLY A 250 -4.29 13.28 -9.89
N ALA A 251 -4.20 12.91 -11.18
CA ALA A 251 -2.95 12.46 -11.79
C ALA A 251 -1.84 13.52 -11.80
N ILE A 252 -2.20 14.80 -11.87
CA ILE A 252 -1.25 15.92 -11.93
C ILE A 252 -0.79 16.33 -10.52
N SER A 253 -1.70 16.29 -9.54
CA SER A 253 -1.48 16.83 -8.20
C SER A 253 -0.97 15.77 -7.21
N ALA A 254 -1.49 14.55 -7.26
CA ALA A 254 -1.16 13.50 -6.30
C ALA A 254 0.34 13.16 -6.25
N PRO A 255 1.07 12.98 -7.38
CA PRO A 255 2.50 12.72 -7.34
C PRO A 255 3.30 13.81 -6.61
N LYS A 256 2.89 15.07 -6.76
CA LYS A 256 3.57 16.20 -6.12
C LYS A 256 3.42 16.16 -4.60
N ILE A 257 2.24 15.76 -4.10
CA ILE A 257 1.99 15.68 -2.66
C ILE A 257 2.73 14.48 -2.07
N TYR A 258 2.66 13.31 -2.71
CA TYR A 258 3.38 12.12 -2.24
C TYR A 258 4.90 12.33 -2.23
N ARG A 259 5.47 12.97 -3.26
CA ARG A 259 6.91 13.31 -3.27
C ARG A 259 7.34 14.24 -2.13
N LYS A 260 6.47 15.15 -1.68
CA LYS A 260 6.75 15.98 -0.49
C LYS A 260 6.89 15.13 0.78
N ALA A 261 6.14 14.04 0.88
CA ALA A 261 6.24 13.07 1.97
C ALA A 261 7.40 12.07 1.82
N GLY A 262 8.18 12.17 0.73
CA GLY A 262 9.36 11.32 0.47
C GLY A 262 9.09 10.12 -0.44
N PHE A 263 7.88 9.96 -0.98
CA PHE A 263 7.58 8.88 -1.92
C PHE A 263 8.27 9.09 -3.26
N GLU A 264 8.76 7.99 -3.81
CA GLU A 264 9.40 7.94 -5.12
C GLU A 264 8.76 6.82 -5.94
N TYR A 265 8.70 6.98 -7.27
CA TYR A 265 8.25 5.88 -8.12
C TYR A 265 9.24 4.73 -8.06
N LEU A 266 8.78 3.49 -8.24
CA LEU A 266 9.68 2.32 -8.22
C LEU A 266 10.85 2.44 -9.20
N ASN A 267 10.60 3.02 -10.38
CA ASN A 267 11.65 3.25 -11.38
C ASN A 267 12.69 4.30 -10.93
N ASP A 268 12.30 5.25 -10.07
CA ASP A 268 13.17 6.29 -9.51
C ASP A 268 13.92 5.77 -8.26
N LEU A 269 13.38 4.76 -7.58
CA LEU A 269 14.02 4.15 -6.40
C LEU A 269 15.32 3.41 -6.74
N GLY A 270 15.45 2.91 -7.97
CA GLY A 270 16.57 2.03 -8.35
C GLY A 270 16.58 0.80 -7.44
N ASN A 271 17.75 0.44 -6.90
CA ASN A 271 17.92 -0.72 -6.03
C ASN A 271 17.69 -0.45 -4.53
N ARG A 272 17.28 0.76 -4.13
CA ARG A 272 17.25 1.19 -2.72
C ARG A 272 16.25 0.42 -1.85
N ILE A 273 15.16 -0.07 -2.43
CA ILE A 273 14.11 -0.84 -1.76
C ILE A 273 13.79 -2.07 -2.61
N ALA A 274 13.92 -3.27 -2.05
CA ALA A 274 13.52 -4.51 -2.73
C ALA A 274 12.00 -4.75 -2.58
N ILE A 275 11.21 -4.03 -3.39
CA ILE A 275 9.74 -4.08 -3.41
C ILE A 275 9.23 -4.38 -4.82
N PHE A 276 8.17 -5.18 -4.92
CA PHE A 276 7.60 -5.68 -6.16
C PHE A 276 6.07 -5.63 -6.14
N SER A 277 5.46 -5.54 -7.32
CA SER A 277 4.01 -5.54 -7.46
C SER A 277 3.55 -6.09 -8.82
N ASN A 278 2.32 -6.62 -8.93
CA ASN A 278 1.70 -6.99 -10.20
C ASN A 278 0.74 -5.91 -10.71
N ARG A 279 0.50 -5.88 -12.03
CA ARG A 279 -0.66 -5.15 -12.55
C ARG A 279 -1.95 -5.77 -12.01
N ASP A 280 -2.91 -4.91 -11.66
CA ASP A 280 -4.24 -5.30 -11.16
C ASP A 280 -4.84 -6.42 -12.03
N PHE A 281 -5.42 -7.43 -11.38
CA PHE A 281 -6.46 -8.26 -11.97
C PHE A 281 -7.75 -7.42 -11.96
N ARG A 282 -7.99 -6.64 -13.01
CA ARG A 282 -9.29 -6.00 -13.26
C ARG A 282 -10.10 -6.83 -14.23
#